data_AF-A0A959N5F0-F1
#
_entry.id   AF-A0A959N5F0-F1
#
_cell.length_a   1.000
_cell.length_b   1.000
_cell.length_c   1.000
_cell.angle_alpha   90.00
_cell.angle_beta   90.00
_cell.angle_gamma   90.00
#
_symmetry.space_group_name_H-M   'P 1'
#
loop_
_entity.id
_entity.type
_entity.pdbx_description
1 polymer ?
#
loop_
_entity_poly.entity_id
_entity_poly.type
_entity_poly.pdbx_seq_one_letter_code
_entity_poly.pdbx_strand_id
1 'polypeptide(L)'
;MKNFPKIFIILFLSVSFLFGGAIIQFFVADSNGDNIVLTWQSTSEQNVKHYEILRGPDKDHLTVIDIILSKGDNSNYSYTDENAYKTTNSFYAYGLVIVDNDGSKSEPMHTFVTHNGVSSVKRTWGSIKALFR
;
A
#
# COMPACT_ATOMS: atom_id res chain seq x y z
N MET A 1 -66.90 9.35 -8.99
CA MET A 1 -65.82 10.24 -9.48
C MET A 1 -64.70 10.18 -8.45
N LYS A 2 -63.63 9.38 -8.67
CA LYS A 2 -62.34 9.82 -9.24
C LYS A 2 -61.86 11.08 -8.50
N ASN A 3 -60.84 11.04 -7.63
CA ASN A 3 -59.44 10.90 -8.01
C ASN A 3 -58.54 10.48 -6.83
N PHE A 4 -57.72 9.46 -7.04
CA PHE A 4 -56.51 9.16 -6.26
C PHE A 4 -55.48 10.29 -6.45
N PRO A 5 -54.91 10.90 -5.39
CA PRO A 5 -53.76 11.77 -5.55
C PRO A 5 -52.52 10.90 -5.75
N LYS A 6 -52.09 10.88 -7.01
CA LYS A 6 -50.75 10.50 -7.46
C LYS A 6 -49.75 11.42 -6.75
N ILE A 7 -48.89 10.90 -5.88
CA ILE A 7 -47.46 11.25 -5.71
C ILE A 7 -46.89 10.10 -4.86
N PHE A 8 -46.83 8.95 -5.52
CA PHE A 8 -46.22 7.71 -5.08
C PHE A 8 -44.82 7.59 -5.71
N ILE A 9 -44.09 8.72 -5.77
CA ILE A 9 -42.75 8.82 -6.38
C ILE A 9 -41.86 9.53 -5.37
N ILE A 10 -41.71 8.95 -4.19
CA ILE A 10 -40.45 9.09 -3.46
C ILE A 10 -39.58 7.98 -4.04
N LEU A 11 -38.86 8.37 -5.09
CA LEU A 11 -37.78 7.62 -5.71
C LEU A 11 -36.81 7.24 -4.57
N PHE A 12 -36.96 6.03 -4.07
CA PHE A 12 -36.01 5.38 -3.19
C PHE A 12 -34.77 5.15 -4.05
N LEU A 13 -33.97 6.20 -4.23
CA LEU A 13 -32.65 6.12 -4.85
C LEU A 13 -31.79 5.38 -3.85
N SER A 14 -31.91 4.05 -3.81
CA SER A 14 -30.96 3.18 -3.15
C SER A 14 -29.66 3.36 -3.90
N VAL A 15 -28.85 4.32 -3.44
CA VAL A 15 -27.43 4.36 -3.74
C VAL A 15 -26.90 3.07 -3.16
N SER A 16 -26.79 2.05 -3.99
CA SER A 16 -26.03 0.86 -3.67
C SER A 16 -24.60 1.35 -3.49
N PHE A 17 -24.17 1.53 -2.24
CA PHE A 17 -22.76 1.57 -1.94
C PHE A 17 -22.22 0.22 -2.39
N LEU A 18 -21.57 0.20 -3.55
CA LEU A 18 -20.75 -0.93 -3.94
C LEU A 18 -19.64 -0.95 -2.90
N PHE A 19 -19.74 -1.87 -1.93
CA PHE A 19 -18.66 -2.15 -1.00
C PHE A 19 -17.50 -2.72 -1.83
N GLY A 20 -16.63 -1.82 -2.29
CA GLY A 20 -15.31 -2.16 -2.81
C GLY A 20 -14.36 -2.48 -1.67
N GLY A 21 -13.33 -3.26 -1.99
CA GLY A 21 -12.28 -3.58 -1.07
C GLY A 21 -11.58 -4.88 -1.43
N ALA A 22 -10.43 -5.09 -0.79
CA ALA A 22 -9.73 -6.36 -0.82
C ALA A 22 -9.62 -6.95 0.58
N ILE A 23 -9.74 -8.27 0.64
CA ILE A 23 -9.45 -9.05 1.85
C ILE A 23 -7.99 -9.44 1.76
N ILE A 24 -7.15 -8.86 2.60
CA ILE A 24 -5.73 -9.19 2.66
C ILE A 24 -5.51 -10.29 3.69
N GLN A 25 -4.89 -11.39 3.26
CA GLN A 25 -4.57 -12.53 4.10
C GLN A 25 -3.37 -12.26 5.01
N PHE A 26 -2.32 -11.66 4.45
CA PHE A 26 -1.15 -11.22 5.19
C PHE A 26 -0.48 -10.05 4.49
N PHE A 27 0.25 -9.24 5.26
CA PHE A 27 1.15 -8.21 4.78
C PHE A 27 2.39 -8.17 5.67
N VAL A 28 3.55 -8.47 5.07
CA VAL A 28 4.81 -8.64 5.79
C VAL A 28 5.91 -7.87 5.06
N ALA A 29 6.83 -7.31 5.84
CA ALA A 29 8.05 -6.69 5.36
C ALA A 29 9.27 -7.46 5.86
N ASP A 30 10.12 -7.88 4.93
CA ASP A 30 11.35 -8.61 5.21
C ASP A 30 12.56 -7.85 4.70
N SER A 31 13.61 -7.76 5.52
CA SER A 31 14.86 -7.11 5.15
C SER A 31 15.83 -8.15 4.56
N ASN A 32 16.14 -8.03 3.26
CA ASN A 32 17.10 -8.90 2.55
C ASN A 32 18.52 -8.30 2.53
N GLY A 33 18.92 -7.62 3.62
CA GLY A 33 20.24 -7.02 3.79
C GLY A 33 20.45 -5.68 3.07
N ASP A 34 20.28 -5.64 1.75
CA ASP A 34 20.44 -4.41 0.94
C ASP A 34 19.10 -3.69 0.68
N ASN A 35 18.01 -4.46 0.57
CA ASN A 35 16.67 -3.96 0.25
C ASN A 35 15.64 -4.49 1.25
N ILE A 36 14.47 -3.85 1.27
CA ILE A 36 13.30 -4.34 2.00
C ILE A 36 12.29 -4.88 0.99
N VAL A 37 11.80 -6.09 1.23
CA VAL A 37 10.80 -6.74 0.39
C VAL A 37 9.49 -6.78 1.15
N LEU A 38 8.47 -6.16 0.57
CA LEU A 38 7.09 -6.23 1.03
C LEU A 38 6.39 -7.36 0.29
N THR A 39 5.66 -8.20 1.02
CA THR A 39 4.86 -9.28 0.44
C THR A 39 3.46 -9.24 1.04
N TRP A 40 2.45 -9.32 0.17
CA TRP A 40 1.07 -9.48 0.58
C TRP A 40 0.30 -10.41 -0.34
N GLN A 41 -0.75 -11.00 0.21
CA GLN A 41 -1.68 -11.85 -0.52
C GLN A 41 -3.10 -11.33 -0.32
N SER A 42 -3.81 -11.10 -1.41
CA SER A 42 -5.24 -10.80 -1.41
C SER A 42 -6.03 -12.10 -1.59
N THR A 43 -6.99 -12.40 -0.73
CA THR A 43 -7.93 -13.52 -0.93
C THR A 43 -9.02 -13.14 -1.92
N SER A 44 -9.55 -11.92 -1.82
CA SER A 44 -10.51 -11.38 -2.78
C SER A 44 -10.25 -9.89 -3.01
N GLU A 45 -10.49 -9.43 -4.23
CA GLU A 45 -10.40 -8.06 -4.69
C GLU A 45 -11.69 -7.70 -5.42
N GLN A 46 -12.58 -6.95 -4.77
CA GLN A 46 -13.82 -6.48 -5.37
C GLN A 46 -13.72 -4.98 -5.58
N ASN A 47 -13.84 -4.52 -6.83
CA ASN A 47 -13.76 -3.10 -7.17
C ASN A 47 -12.42 -2.41 -6.82
N VAL A 48 -11.34 -3.17 -6.58
CA VAL A 48 -10.01 -2.62 -6.28
C VAL A 48 -9.33 -2.16 -7.57
N LYS A 49 -8.82 -0.93 -7.57
CA LYS A 49 -8.08 -0.34 -8.68
C LYS A 49 -6.57 -0.56 -8.55
N HIS A 50 -6.03 -0.28 -7.37
CA HIS A 50 -4.61 -0.45 -7.06
C HIS A 50 -4.35 -0.42 -5.55
N TYR A 51 -3.13 -0.79 -5.19
CA TYR A 51 -2.57 -0.65 -3.86
C TYR A 51 -1.58 0.50 -3.84
N GLU A 52 -1.69 1.37 -2.85
CA GLU A 52 -0.67 2.35 -2.51
C GLU A 52 0.24 1.77 -1.43
N ILE A 53 1.54 1.80 -1.68
CA ILE A 53 2.56 1.40 -0.72
C ILE A 53 3.08 2.66 -0.07
N LEU A 54 3.02 2.70 1.26
CA LEU A 54 3.52 3.81 2.05
C LEU A 54 4.73 3.39 2.87
N ARG A 55 5.63 4.34 3.11
CA ARG A 55 6.78 4.19 3.99
C ARG A 55 6.99 5.43 4.85
N GLY A 56 7.43 5.22 6.07
CA GLY A 56 7.77 6.27 7.02
C GLY A 56 8.70 5.80 8.14
N PRO A 57 9.20 6.72 8.97
CA PRO A 57 9.93 6.38 10.19
C PRO A 57 9.04 5.72 11.24
N ASP A 58 7.73 5.98 11.20
CA ASP A 58 6.71 5.43 12.07
C ASP A 58 5.35 5.37 11.32
N LYS A 59 4.33 4.86 12.01
CA LYS A 59 2.98 4.68 11.45
C LYS A 59 2.23 6.00 11.17
N ASP A 60 2.64 7.09 11.81
CA ASP A 60 1.94 8.39 11.75
C ASP A 60 2.55 9.29 10.66
N HIS A 61 3.81 9.04 10.27
CA HIS A 61 4.54 9.79 9.25
C HIS A 61 4.78 8.98 7.97
N LEU A 62 3.72 8.41 7.40
CA LEU A 62 3.77 7.60 6.19
C LEU A 62 3.62 8.45 4.92
N THR A 63 4.42 8.13 3.89
CA THR A 63 4.35 8.74 2.56
C THR A 63 4.24 7.67 1.48
N VAL A 64 3.45 7.92 0.43
CA VAL A 64 3.33 7.01 -0.71
C VAL A 64 4.66 6.94 -1.46
N ILE A 65 5.19 5.72 -1.59
CA ILE A 65 6.44 5.45 -2.31
C ILE A 65 6.21 4.77 -3.66
N ASP A 66 5.13 4.00 -3.79
CA ASP A 66 4.79 3.34 -5.05
C ASP A 66 3.30 2.95 -5.13
N ILE A 67 2.86 2.64 -6.35
CA ILE A 67 1.50 2.21 -6.69
C ILE A 67 1.54 0.89 -7.47
N ILE A 68 0.85 -0.12 -6.97
CA ILE A 68 0.79 -1.46 -7.59
C ILE A 68 -0.63 -1.74 -8.04
N LEU A 69 -0.82 -1.96 -9.34
CA LEU A 69 -2.13 -2.31 -9.90
C LEU A 69 -2.63 -3.63 -9.32
N SER A 70 -3.95 -3.70 -9.09
CA SER A 70 -4.62 -4.95 -8.73
C SER A 70 -4.53 -5.98 -9.87
N LYS A 71 -4.42 -7.24 -9.51
CA LYS A 71 -4.34 -8.40 -10.41
C LYS A 71 -5.64 -9.23 -10.37
N GLY A 72 -6.50 -9.03 -9.37
CA GLY A 72 -7.73 -9.77 -9.14
C GLY A 72 -7.66 -10.71 -7.93
N ASP A 73 -8.76 -11.44 -7.70
CA ASP A 73 -8.92 -12.36 -6.57
C ASP A 73 -7.76 -13.38 -6.43
N ASN A 74 -7.44 -13.76 -5.19
CA ASN A 74 -6.41 -14.74 -4.85
C ASN A 74 -5.00 -14.45 -5.41
N SER A 75 -4.64 -13.17 -5.50
CA SER A 75 -3.35 -12.74 -6.03
C SER A 75 -2.26 -12.60 -4.97
N ASN A 76 -1.03 -12.95 -5.36
CA ASN A 76 0.19 -12.70 -4.61
C ASN A 76 0.95 -11.50 -5.18
N TYR A 77 1.46 -10.68 -4.29
CA TYR A 77 2.19 -9.47 -4.61
C TYR A 77 3.49 -9.40 -3.85
N SER A 78 4.48 -8.81 -4.51
CA SER A 78 5.77 -8.51 -3.92
C SER A 78 6.26 -7.17 -4.47
N TYR A 79 6.79 -6.35 -3.58
CA TYR A 79 7.41 -5.08 -3.91
C TYR A 79 8.76 -4.99 -3.22
N THR A 80 9.79 -4.54 -3.96
CA THR A 80 11.14 -4.34 -3.40
C THR A 80 11.42 -2.86 -3.28
N ASP A 81 11.56 -2.38 -2.05
CA ASP A 81 12.05 -1.03 -1.75
C ASP A 81 13.58 -1.01 -1.82
N GLU A 82 14.09 -0.61 -2.99
CA GLU A 82 15.52 -0.41 -3.21
C GLU A 82 16.03 0.88 -2.58
N ASN A 83 15.18 1.80 -2.11
CA ASN A 83 15.65 3.07 -1.54
C ASN A 83 15.85 3.01 -0.01
N ALA A 84 15.56 1.86 0.62
CA ALA A 84 15.75 1.64 2.05
C ALA A 84 17.21 1.84 2.50
N TYR A 85 18.21 1.54 1.66
CA TYR A 85 19.63 1.70 2.02
C TYR A 85 20.09 3.16 2.15
N LYS A 86 19.36 4.11 1.57
CA LYS A 86 19.78 5.52 1.48
C LYS A 86 19.49 6.31 2.75
N THR A 87 18.67 5.77 3.64
CA THR A 87 18.24 6.47 4.86
C THR A 87 18.95 5.85 6.06
N THR A 88 19.37 6.67 7.01
CA THR A 88 20.11 6.23 8.21
C THR A 88 19.26 5.48 9.24
N ASN A 89 17.99 5.22 8.91
CA ASN A 89 17.04 4.63 9.83
C ASN A 89 17.22 3.11 9.86
N SER A 90 17.36 2.57 11.07
CA SER A 90 17.39 1.13 11.32
C SER A 90 16.00 0.50 11.37
N PHE A 91 14.95 1.31 11.42
CA PHE A 91 13.57 0.88 11.56
C PHE A 91 12.69 1.60 10.55
N TYR A 92 11.80 0.85 9.92
CA TYR A 92 10.85 1.36 8.94
C TYR A 92 9.44 0.87 9.26
N ALA A 93 8.49 1.79 9.15
CA ALA A 93 7.08 1.48 9.09
C ALA A 93 6.63 1.50 7.63
N TYR A 94 5.90 0.46 7.24
CA TYR A 94 5.25 0.38 5.94
C TYR A 94 3.74 0.32 6.11
N GLY A 95 3.03 0.91 5.15
CA GLY A 95 1.59 0.89 5.06
C GLY A 95 1.14 0.35 3.70
N LEU A 96 0.06 -0.42 3.70
CA LEU A 96 -0.64 -0.85 2.50
C LEU A 96 -2.04 -0.24 2.52
N VAL A 97 -2.34 0.60 1.53
CA VAL A 97 -3.67 1.20 1.35
C VAL A 97 -4.31 0.63 0.09
N ILE A 98 -5.57 0.23 0.20
CA ILE A 98 -6.37 -0.27 -0.90
C ILE A 98 -7.12 0.91 -1.50
N VAL A 99 -7.03 1.09 -2.82
CA VAL A 99 -7.73 2.15 -3.54
C VAL A 99 -8.69 1.52 -4.53
N ASP A 100 -9.96 1.83 -4.39
CA ASP A 100 -11.04 1.31 -5.22
C ASP A 100 -11.25 2.14 -6.50
N ASN A 101 -12.01 1.63 -7.46
CA ASN A 101 -12.26 2.33 -8.73
C ASN A 101 -13.08 3.62 -8.58
N ASP A 102 -13.83 3.75 -7.49
CA ASP A 102 -14.56 4.98 -7.12
C ASP A 102 -13.66 6.02 -6.43
N GLY A 103 -12.41 5.66 -6.13
CA GLY A 103 -11.43 6.49 -5.43
C GLY A 103 -11.49 6.38 -3.90
N SER A 104 -12.36 5.55 -3.35
CA SER A 104 -12.39 5.24 -1.92
C SER A 104 -11.08 4.58 -1.49
N LYS A 105 -10.60 4.92 -0.29
CA LYS A 105 -9.36 4.41 0.28
C LYS A 105 -9.62 3.67 1.58
N SER A 106 -8.98 2.52 1.77
CA SER A 106 -8.99 1.82 3.05
C SER A 106 -8.07 2.49 4.06
N GLU A 107 -8.27 2.17 5.34
CA GLU A 107 -7.25 2.43 6.36
C GLU A 107 -5.95 1.70 6.01
N PRO A 108 -4.77 2.30 6.30
CA PRO A 108 -3.49 1.65 6.03
C PRO A 108 -3.31 0.41 6.91
N MET A 109 -3.00 -0.72 6.29
CA MET A 109 -2.52 -1.87 7.04
C MET A 109 -1.01 -1.74 7.25
N HIS A 110 -0.57 -1.82 8.52
CA HIS A 110 0.81 -1.55 8.87
C HIS A 110 1.65 -2.82 9.03
N THR A 111 2.91 -2.72 8.64
CA THR A 111 3.94 -3.69 8.98
C THR A 111 5.23 -2.97 9.31
N PHE A 112 6.08 -3.61 10.11
CA PHE A 112 7.29 -2.99 10.64
C PHE A 112 8.48 -3.89 10.40
N VAL A 113 9.59 -3.31 10.00
CA VAL A 113 10.81 -4.06 9.74
C VAL A 113 12.02 -3.31 10.28
N THR A 114 12.92 -4.07 10.88
CA THR A 114 14.23 -3.57 11.29
C THR A 114 15.23 -3.89 10.18
N HIS A 115 15.84 -2.85 9.62
CA HIS A 115 16.82 -2.94 8.55
C HIS A 115 18.21 -2.60 9.09
N ASN A 116 18.80 -3.60 9.76
CA ASN A 116 20.17 -3.52 10.26
C ASN A 116 21.06 -4.31 9.30
N GLY A 117 21.86 -3.66 8.44
CA GLY A 117 22.78 -4.45 7.63
C GLY A 117 23.40 -3.89 6.36
N VAL A 118 23.17 -2.64 5.95
CA VAL A 118 23.98 -2.09 4.86
C VAL A 118 25.41 -1.84 5.35
N SER A 119 26.31 -2.78 5.03
CA SER A 119 27.71 -2.74 5.43
C SER A 119 28.30 -1.34 5.19
N SER A 120 28.88 -0.74 6.23
CA SER A 120 29.46 0.61 6.18
C SER A 120 30.47 0.77 5.03
N VAL A 121 31.12 -0.34 4.68
CA VAL A 121 32.05 -0.49 3.56
C VAL A 121 31.40 -0.09 2.23
N LYS A 122 30.22 -0.62 1.88
CA LYS A 122 29.52 -0.32 0.62
C LYS A 122 29.11 1.15 0.52
N ARG A 123 28.75 1.78 1.65
CA ARG A 123 28.44 3.22 1.74
C ARG A 123 29.67 4.11 1.48
N THR A 124 30.85 3.70 1.97
CA THR A 124 32.09 4.48 1.78
C THR A 124 32.75 4.34 0.41
N TRP A 125 32.52 3.23 -0.30
CA TRP A 125 33.12 3.03 -1.63
C TRP A 125 32.59 4.02 -2.68
N GLY A 126 31.31 4.37 -2.61
CA GLY A 126 30.72 5.38 -3.51
C GLY A 126 31.30 6.78 -3.29
N SER A 127 31.49 7.18 -2.03
CA SER A 127 32.07 8.49 -1.69
C SER A 127 33.55 8.59 -2.01
N ILE A 128 34.33 7.52 -1.79
CA ILE A 128 35.77 7.50 -2.10
C ILE A 128 36.00 7.57 -3.60
N LYS A 129 35.23 6.83 -4.41
CA LYS A 129 35.36 6.87 -5.89
C LYS A 129 35.06 8.27 -6.47
N ALA A 130 34.23 9.04 -5.79
CA ALA A 130 33.89 10.40 -6.16
C ALA A 130 34.99 11.44 -5.84
N LEU A 131 36.01 11.11 -5.06
CA LEU A 131 37.12 12.00 -4.69
C LEU A 131 38.34 11.88 -5.60
N PHE A 132 38.41 10.83 -6.42
CA PHE A 132 39.52 10.57 -7.36
C PHE A 132 39.12 10.85 -8.81
N ARG A 133 38.24 11.83 -9.03
CA ARG A 133 37.85 12.37 -10.34
C ARG A 133 38.20 13.84 -10.42
#